data_AF-A0A8R2HB44-F1
#
_entry.id   AF-A0A8R2HB44-F1
#
_cell.length_a   1.000
_cell.length_b   1.000
_cell.length_c   1.000
_cell.angle_alpha   90.00
_cell.angle_beta   90.00
_cell.angle_gamma   90.00
#
_symmetry.space_group_name_H-M   'P 1'
#
loop_
_entity.id
_entity.type
_entity.pdbx_description
1 polymer ?
#
loop_
_entity_poly.entity_id
_entity_poly.type
_entity_poly.pdbx_seq_one_letter_code
_entity_poly.pdbx_strand_id
1 'polypeptide(L)'
;MAADKLIVSTWGGSFKDLIDETIAKEFTKETGVEVQFVTGGTIDRLNKAKLAGGTPETDVTFTTAHVGYLYANSGLFEKLDMSKIPNAVNLVEQAKVSPYHLGVWGYVYTIGYRPDLVPKGETFTSWNDLWKPELKGTLALPDWDPSHIIAVSAKLSGADAAHWQQGEAKMKALIPNIKSFYTDDANSQQLISTGETPVQ
;
A
#
# COMPACT_ATOMS: atom_id res chain seq x y z
N MET A 1 -30.53 -13.05 -11.26
CA MET A 1 -29.67 -13.68 -12.28
C MET A 1 -28.26 -13.58 -11.75
N ALA A 2 -27.53 -14.68 -11.62
CA ALA A 2 -26.11 -14.60 -11.26
C ALA A 2 -25.41 -13.75 -12.33
N ALA A 3 -24.53 -12.82 -11.93
CA ALA A 3 -23.70 -12.13 -12.91
C ALA A 3 -22.87 -13.19 -13.64
N ASP A 4 -22.79 -13.10 -14.97
CA ASP A 4 -22.03 -14.07 -15.78
C ASP A 4 -20.53 -14.08 -15.42
N LYS A 5 -20.06 -13.03 -14.75
CA LYS A 5 -18.69 -12.85 -14.26
C LYS A 5 -18.62 -11.89 -13.08
N LEU A 6 -17.55 -12.00 -12.30
CA LEU A 6 -17.12 -11.07 -11.26
C LEU A 6 -15.90 -10.28 -11.76
N ILE A 7 -15.96 -8.96 -11.77
CA ILE A 7 -14.85 -8.11 -12.22
C ILE A 7 -14.12 -7.52 -11.02
N VAL A 8 -12.83 -7.87 -10.88
CA VAL A 8 -11.95 -7.48 -9.78
C VAL A 8 -10.92 -6.46 -10.25
N SER A 9 -10.96 -5.26 -9.67
CA SER A 9 -9.93 -4.24 -9.83
C SER A 9 -8.76 -4.52 -8.88
N THR A 10 -7.55 -4.72 -9.39
CA THR A 10 -6.35 -4.98 -8.57
C THR A 10 -5.05 -4.42 -9.18
N TRP A 11 -3.92 -4.57 -8.50
CA TRP A 11 -2.60 -4.32 -9.08
C TRP A 11 -2.21 -5.45 -10.02
N GLY A 12 -1.42 -5.18 -11.06
CA GLY A 12 -0.93 -6.21 -11.97
C GLY A 12 0.21 -7.05 -11.39
N GLY A 13 0.87 -7.83 -12.26
CA GLY A 13 2.04 -8.63 -11.90
C GLY A 13 1.73 -9.75 -10.90
N SER A 14 2.72 -10.08 -10.09
CA SER A 14 2.68 -11.21 -9.15
C SER A 14 1.51 -11.17 -8.17
N PHE A 15 1.02 -9.97 -7.83
CA PHE A 15 -0.12 -9.84 -6.93
C PHE A 15 -1.45 -10.25 -7.59
N LYS A 16 -1.69 -9.84 -8.85
CA LYS A 16 -2.85 -10.34 -9.61
C LYS A 16 -2.75 -11.84 -9.80
N ASP A 17 -1.57 -12.36 -10.13
CA ASP A 17 -1.38 -13.79 -10.35
C ASP A 17 -1.62 -14.59 -9.06
N LEU A 18 -1.16 -14.09 -7.91
CA LEU A 18 -1.46 -14.68 -6.60
C LEU A 18 -2.98 -14.76 -6.35
N ILE A 19 -3.73 -13.67 -6.54
CA ILE A 19 -5.19 -13.65 -6.35
C ILE A 19 -5.87 -14.63 -7.32
N ASP A 20 -5.46 -14.60 -8.59
CA ASP A 20 -6.00 -15.46 -9.65
C ASP A 20 -5.82 -16.93 -9.29
N GLU A 21 -4.60 -17.32 -8.93
CA GLU A 21 -4.23 -18.70 -8.66
C GLU A 21 -4.80 -19.25 -7.35
N THR A 22 -4.91 -18.43 -6.30
CA THR A 22 -5.27 -18.91 -4.96
C THR A 22 -6.71 -18.65 -4.55
N ILE A 23 -7.36 -17.64 -5.13
CA ILE A 23 -8.71 -17.22 -4.74
C ILE A 23 -9.68 -17.37 -5.91
N ALA A 24 -9.36 -16.76 -7.05
CA ALA A 24 -10.30 -16.66 -8.17
C ALA A 24 -10.62 -18.02 -8.81
N LYS A 25 -9.59 -18.88 -8.97
CA LYS A 25 -9.78 -20.25 -9.47
C LYS A 25 -10.69 -21.08 -8.57
N GLU A 26 -10.49 -21.04 -7.26
CA GLU A 26 -11.34 -21.81 -6.33
C GLU A 26 -12.75 -21.22 -6.27
N PHE A 27 -12.89 -19.90 -6.25
CA PHE A 27 -14.20 -19.23 -6.35
C PHE A 27 -14.96 -19.63 -7.62
N THR A 28 -14.28 -19.64 -8.77
CA THR A 28 -14.89 -20.04 -10.06
C THR A 28 -15.29 -21.52 -10.02
N LYS A 29 -14.44 -22.38 -9.44
CA LYS A 29 -14.73 -23.82 -9.31
C LYS A 29 -15.94 -24.10 -8.39
N GLU A 30 -16.09 -23.35 -7.30
CA GLU A 30 -17.19 -23.53 -6.35
C GLU A 30 -18.51 -22.93 -6.84
N THR A 31 -18.46 -21.80 -7.55
CA THR A 31 -19.66 -21.00 -7.89
C THR A 31 -20.06 -21.09 -9.36
N GLY A 32 -19.13 -21.48 -10.24
CA GLY A 32 -19.28 -21.41 -11.69
C GLY A 32 -19.16 -20.00 -12.28
N VAL A 33 -18.90 -18.97 -11.48
CA VAL A 33 -18.79 -17.58 -11.92
C VAL A 33 -17.35 -17.26 -12.31
N GLU A 34 -17.14 -16.82 -13.55
CA GLU A 34 -15.81 -16.42 -14.04
C GLU A 34 -15.32 -15.15 -13.32
N VAL A 35 -14.04 -15.09 -12.95
CA VAL A 35 -13.42 -13.87 -12.40
C VAL A 35 -12.54 -13.21 -13.46
N GLN A 36 -12.81 -11.94 -13.75
CA GLN A 36 -12.01 -11.11 -14.64
C GLN A 36 -11.28 -10.02 -13.86
N PHE A 37 -10.12 -9.60 -14.34
CA PHE A 37 -9.29 -8.60 -13.67
C PHE A 37 -9.15 -7.32 -14.49
N VAL A 38 -9.32 -6.18 -13.83
CA VAL A 38 -8.89 -4.87 -14.34
C VAL A 38 -7.69 -4.43 -13.53
N THR A 39 -6.56 -4.21 -14.19
CA THR A 39 -5.29 -3.86 -13.52
C THR A 39 -4.84 -2.43 -13.79
N GLY A 40 -4.06 -1.87 -12.88
CA GLY A 40 -3.49 -0.53 -13.02
C GLY A 40 -3.00 0.07 -11.70
N GLY A 41 -2.39 1.25 -11.79
CA GLY A 41 -1.95 2.02 -10.63
C GLY A 41 -3.12 2.41 -9.72
N THR A 42 -2.87 2.50 -8.41
CA THR A 42 -3.90 2.76 -7.38
C THR A 42 -4.71 4.03 -7.68
N ILE A 43 -4.05 5.14 -8.00
CA ILE A 43 -4.70 6.43 -8.26
C ILE A 43 -5.34 6.47 -9.65
N ASP A 44 -4.75 5.84 -10.65
CA ASP A 44 -5.33 5.78 -11.99
C ASP A 44 -6.65 5.01 -11.98
N ARG A 45 -6.71 3.88 -11.26
CA ARG A 45 -7.94 3.10 -11.07
C ARG A 45 -9.01 3.90 -10.32
N LEU A 46 -8.64 4.73 -9.33
CA LEU A 46 -9.58 5.65 -8.66
C LEU A 46 -10.13 6.69 -9.63
N ASN A 47 -9.27 7.30 -10.45
CA ASN A 47 -9.68 8.31 -11.42
C ASN A 47 -10.60 7.72 -12.48
N LYS A 48 -10.32 6.51 -12.98
CA LYS A 48 -11.23 5.77 -13.88
C LYS A 48 -12.60 5.54 -13.24
N ALA A 49 -12.65 5.08 -11.99
CA ALA A 49 -13.90 4.87 -11.27
C ALA A 49 -14.71 6.17 -11.11
N LYS A 50 -14.05 7.31 -10.86
CA LYS A 50 -14.70 8.63 -10.82
C LYS A 50 -15.27 9.03 -12.18
N LEU A 51 -14.51 8.80 -13.26
CA LEU A 51 -14.91 9.17 -14.62
C LEU A 51 -16.05 8.30 -15.15
N ALA A 52 -16.20 7.07 -14.66
CA ALA A 52 -17.27 6.16 -15.06
C ALA A 52 -18.68 6.64 -14.64
N GLY A 53 -18.79 7.71 -13.85
CA GLY A 53 -20.01 8.50 -13.73
C GLY A 53 -21.23 7.74 -13.20
N GLY A 54 -21.02 6.74 -12.34
CA GLY A 54 -22.09 5.91 -11.78
C GLY A 54 -22.37 4.61 -12.54
N THR A 55 -21.55 4.28 -13.55
CA THR A 55 -21.52 2.93 -14.17
C THR A 55 -20.23 2.22 -13.77
N PRO A 56 -20.18 1.50 -12.63
CA PRO A 56 -18.95 0.86 -12.18
C PRO A 56 -18.43 -0.15 -13.20
N GLU A 57 -17.14 -0.07 -13.53
CA GLU A 57 -16.48 -1.06 -14.40
C GLU A 57 -16.10 -2.34 -13.64
N THR A 58 -16.09 -2.30 -12.31
CA THR A 58 -15.65 -3.40 -11.43
C THR A 58 -16.55 -3.59 -10.24
N ASP A 59 -16.73 -4.85 -9.81
CA ASP A 59 -17.54 -5.23 -8.66
C ASP A 59 -16.77 -5.16 -7.35
N VAL A 60 -15.48 -5.56 -7.36
CA VAL A 60 -14.60 -5.58 -6.18
C VAL A 60 -13.32 -4.81 -6.49
N THR A 61 -12.89 -3.95 -5.57
CA THR A 61 -11.65 -3.16 -5.73
C THR A 61 -10.67 -3.44 -4.61
N PHE A 62 -9.51 -3.99 -4.97
CA PHE A 62 -8.31 -3.99 -4.14
C PHE A 62 -7.61 -2.64 -4.26
N THR A 63 -7.47 -1.96 -3.13
CA THR A 63 -6.78 -0.68 -2.99
C THR A 63 -6.15 -0.56 -1.61
N THR A 64 -5.29 0.44 -1.40
CA THR A 64 -4.74 0.71 -0.07
C THR A 64 -5.80 1.34 0.83
N ALA A 65 -5.75 1.08 2.14
CA ALA A 65 -6.76 1.58 3.10
C ALA A 65 -6.97 3.10 3.00
N HIS A 66 -5.88 3.87 2.84
CA HIS A 66 -5.97 5.32 2.72
C HIS A 66 -6.65 5.77 1.42
N VAL A 67 -6.43 5.08 0.28
CA VAL A 67 -7.16 5.37 -0.97
C VAL A 67 -8.61 4.86 -0.89
N GLY A 68 -8.88 3.79 -0.14
CA GLY A 68 -10.24 3.30 0.15
C GLY A 68 -11.15 4.38 0.74
N TYR A 69 -10.63 5.26 1.60
CA TYR A 69 -11.38 6.43 2.06
C TYR A 69 -11.69 7.44 0.94
N LEU A 70 -10.81 7.61 -0.06
CA LEU A 70 -11.08 8.48 -1.20
C LEU A 70 -12.21 7.92 -2.08
N TYR A 71 -12.27 6.60 -2.27
CA TYR A 71 -13.40 5.94 -2.93
C TYR A 71 -14.69 6.16 -2.16
N ALA A 72 -14.69 5.88 -0.85
CA ALA A 72 -15.86 6.05 0.01
C ALA A 72 -16.36 7.51 0.03
N ASN A 73 -15.46 8.48 0.20
CA ASN A 73 -15.80 9.91 0.19
C ASN A 73 -16.30 10.40 -1.18
N SER A 74 -15.94 9.71 -2.26
CA SER A 74 -16.44 9.99 -3.61
C SER A 74 -17.75 9.26 -3.93
N GLY A 75 -18.33 8.52 -2.97
CA GLY A 75 -19.56 7.75 -3.16
C GLY A 75 -19.39 6.56 -4.10
N LEU A 76 -18.17 6.05 -4.29
CA LEU A 76 -17.87 4.98 -5.24
C LEU A 76 -17.97 3.57 -4.64
N PHE A 77 -18.16 3.46 -3.33
CA PHE A 77 -18.35 2.18 -2.64
C PHE A 77 -19.73 2.07 -2.04
N GLU A 78 -20.31 0.88 -2.15
CA GLU A 78 -21.47 0.50 -1.35
C GLU A 78 -21.07 0.19 0.09
N LYS A 79 -22.03 0.33 1.01
CA LYS A 79 -21.83 -0.12 2.39
C LYS A 79 -21.80 -1.64 2.41
N LEU A 80 -20.82 -2.23 3.08
CA LEU A 80 -20.71 -3.67 3.19
C LEU A 80 -21.84 -4.24 4.05
N ASP A 81 -22.50 -5.27 3.52
CA ASP A 81 -23.42 -6.10 4.29
C ASP A 81 -22.63 -7.21 5.00
N MET A 82 -22.25 -6.94 6.25
CA MET A 82 -21.43 -7.85 7.04
C MET A 82 -22.09 -9.21 7.30
N SER A 83 -23.42 -9.32 7.18
CA SER A 83 -24.11 -10.61 7.31
C SER A 83 -23.76 -11.59 6.18
N LYS A 84 -23.30 -11.07 5.03
CA LYS A 84 -22.86 -11.84 3.87
C LYS A 84 -21.36 -12.17 3.89
N ILE A 85 -20.62 -11.67 4.89
CA ILE A 85 -19.18 -11.88 5.04
C ILE A 85 -18.93 -12.57 6.39
N PRO A 86 -19.37 -13.82 6.57
CA PRO A 86 -19.29 -14.49 7.87
C PRO A 86 -17.86 -14.62 8.40
N ASN A 87 -16.88 -14.73 7.51
CA ASN A 87 -15.45 -14.79 7.88
C ASN A 87 -14.88 -13.47 8.41
N ALA A 88 -15.61 -12.35 8.29
CA ALA A 88 -15.16 -11.07 8.83
C ALA A 88 -15.02 -11.07 10.36
N VAL A 89 -15.63 -12.03 11.05
CA VAL A 89 -15.44 -12.24 12.50
C VAL A 89 -13.99 -12.55 12.87
N ASN A 90 -13.20 -13.08 11.92
CA ASN A 90 -11.80 -13.43 12.13
C ASN A 90 -10.85 -12.26 11.88
N LEU A 91 -11.37 -11.09 11.47
CA LEU A 91 -10.53 -9.92 11.21
C LEU A 91 -10.00 -9.33 12.51
N VAL A 92 -8.70 -9.04 12.51
CA VAL A 92 -8.08 -8.18 13.53
C VAL A 92 -8.70 -6.79 13.48
N GLU A 93 -8.68 -6.08 14.60
CA GLU A 93 -9.39 -4.79 14.71
C GLU A 93 -8.90 -3.76 13.68
N GLN A 94 -7.60 -3.73 13.41
CA GLN A 94 -6.99 -2.83 12.43
C GLN A 94 -7.45 -3.09 10.98
N ALA A 95 -7.95 -4.30 10.69
CA ALA A 95 -8.50 -4.66 9.39
C ALA A 95 -9.96 -4.18 9.22
N LYS A 96 -10.63 -3.71 10.28
CA LYS A 96 -11.99 -3.15 10.20
C LYS A 96 -11.92 -1.65 9.91
N VAL A 97 -11.48 -1.31 8.69
CA VAL A 97 -11.09 0.07 8.32
C VAL A 97 -12.29 1.02 8.30
N SER A 98 -13.41 0.61 7.69
CA SER A 98 -14.62 1.42 7.63
C SER A 98 -15.86 0.56 7.31
N PRO A 99 -17.08 1.13 7.33
CA PRO A 99 -18.28 0.44 6.83
C PRO A 99 -18.26 0.06 5.34
N TYR A 100 -17.31 0.59 4.56
CA TYR A 100 -17.26 0.46 3.10
C TYR A 100 -16.14 -0.48 2.61
N HIS A 101 -15.10 -0.71 3.42
CA HIS A 101 -13.97 -1.54 3.01
C HIS A 101 -13.25 -2.17 4.21
N LEU A 102 -12.70 -3.36 3.98
CA LEU A 102 -12.00 -4.19 4.96
C LEU A 102 -10.55 -4.40 4.51
N GLY A 103 -9.64 -4.52 5.48
CA GLY A 103 -8.27 -4.96 5.27
C GLY A 103 -8.23 -6.48 5.11
N VAL A 104 -8.03 -6.97 3.89
CA VAL A 104 -7.92 -8.41 3.58
C VAL A 104 -6.48 -8.86 3.35
N TRP A 105 -5.56 -7.91 3.27
CA TRP A 105 -4.13 -8.12 3.14
C TRP A 105 -3.39 -6.98 3.84
N GLY A 106 -2.20 -7.26 4.35
CA GLY A 106 -1.36 -6.28 5.01
C GLY A 106 0.11 -6.59 4.80
N TYR A 107 0.91 -5.55 4.68
CA TYR A 107 2.36 -5.61 4.67
C TYR A 107 2.90 -4.54 5.62
N VAL A 108 4.13 -4.75 6.09
CA VAL A 108 4.77 -3.87 7.07
C VAL A 108 5.91 -3.14 6.37
N TYR A 109 5.87 -1.81 6.39
CA TYR A 109 7.04 -1.01 6.09
C TYR A 109 7.99 -1.07 7.28
N THR A 110 9.24 -1.44 7.00
CA THR A 110 10.34 -1.50 7.96
C THR A 110 11.56 -0.85 7.35
N ILE A 111 12.55 -0.56 8.20
CA ILE A 111 13.88 -0.17 7.73
C ILE A 111 14.63 -1.45 7.36
N GLY A 112 15.00 -1.57 6.08
CA GLY A 112 15.92 -2.56 5.56
C GLY A 112 17.28 -1.92 5.31
N TYR A 113 18.37 -2.58 5.68
CA TYR A 113 19.70 -2.03 5.42
C TYR A 113 20.77 -3.11 5.21
N ARG A 114 21.88 -2.71 4.59
CA ARG A 114 23.10 -3.50 4.41
C ARG A 114 24.11 -3.19 5.52
N PRO A 115 24.29 -4.08 6.52
CA PRO A 115 25.18 -3.81 7.66
C PRO A 115 26.64 -3.56 7.27
N ASP A 116 27.08 -4.11 6.14
CA ASP A 116 28.43 -3.95 5.60
C ASP A 116 28.65 -2.63 4.84
N LEU A 117 27.57 -1.89 4.54
CA LEU A 117 27.60 -0.64 3.78
C LEU A 117 27.10 0.58 4.56
N VAL A 118 26.76 0.39 5.84
CA VAL A 118 26.51 1.46 6.80
C VAL A 118 27.73 1.63 7.72
N PRO A 119 27.87 2.75 8.45
CA PRO A 119 28.94 2.91 9.43
C PRO A 119 29.04 1.70 10.38
N LYS A 120 30.27 1.32 10.73
CA LYS A 120 30.49 0.13 11.56
C LYS A 120 29.78 0.27 12.91
N GLY A 121 28.91 -0.70 13.22
CA GLY A 121 28.13 -0.70 14.46
C GLY A 121 26.84 0.12 14.37
N GLU A 122 26.51 0.66 13.21
CA GLU A 122 25.24 1.32 12.97
C GLU A 122 24.09 0.33 13.10
N THR A 123 23.05 0.73 13.83
CA THR A 123 21.83 -0.07 14.02
C THR A 123 20.62 0.85 13.96
N PHE A 124 19.52 0.30 13.45
CA PHE A 124 18.24 1.00 13.36
C PHE A 124 17.29 0.43 14.42
N THR A 125 17.20 1.12 15.54
CA THR A 125 16.30 0.77 16.66
C THR A 125 15.10 1.70 16.73
N SER A 126 15.15 2.81 15.99
CA SER A 126 14.09 3.80 15.88
C SER A 126 14.01 4.33 14.45
N TRP A 127 12.82 4.73 14.02
CA TRP A 127 12.65 5.50 12.79
C TRP A 127 13.44 6.82 12.82
N ASN A 128 13.73 7.39 13.99
CA ASN A 128 14.60 8.57 14.10
C ASN A 128 16.01 8.33 13.54
N ASP A 129 16.48 7.08 13.50
CA ASP A 129 17.82 6.74 13.01
C ASP A 129 18.00 7.08 11.52
N LEU A 130 16.93 7.15 10.73
CA LEU A 130 16.98 7.57 9.32
C LEU A 130 17.47 9.01 9.13
N TRP A 131 17.41 9.85 10.17
CA TRP A 131 17.85 11.26 10.15
C TRP A 131 19.30 11.47 10.59
N LYS A 132 20.04 10.40 10.87
CA LYS A 132 21.47 10.48 11.22
C LYS A 132 22.27 11.15 10.09
N PRO A 133 23.12 12.15 10.37
CA PRO A 133 23.93 12.82 9.35
C PRO A 133 24.83 11.86 8.56
N GLU A 134 25.23 10.76 9.16
CA GLU A 134 26.08 9.71 8.59
C GLU A 134 25.39 8.97 7.42
N LEU A 135 24.06 9.08 7.32
CA LEU A 135 23.26 8.44 6.26
C LEU A 135 23.01 9.35 5.06
N LYS A 136 23.72 10.49 4.96
CA LYS A 136 23.59 11.42 3.84
C LYS A 136 23.73 10.71 2.49
N GLY A 137 22.71 10.82 1.63
CA GLY A 137 22.68 10.21 0.31
C GLY A 137 22.74 8.67 0.31
N THR A 138 22.22 8.00 1.33
CA THR A 138 22.22 6.53 1.42
C THR A 138 20.83 5.89 1.34
N LEU A 139 19.76 6.67 1.55
CA LEU A 139 18.40 6.15 1.61
C LEU A 139 17.78 6.07 0.21
N ALA A 140 16.96 5.04 -0.02
CA ALA A 140 15.91 5.09 -1.03
C ALA A 140 14.53 4.85 -0.39
N LEU A 141 13.51 5.48 -0.95
CA LEU A 141 12.10 5.33 -0.51
C LEU A 141 11.23 4.97 -1.72
N PRO A 142 10.08 4.29 -1.55
CA PRO A 142 9.19 3.99 -2.67
C PRO A 142 8.56 5.29 -3.21
N ASP A 143 8.55 5.47 -4.53
CA ASP A 143 7.92 6.65 -5.16
C ASP A 143 6.38 6.54 -5.17
N TRP A 144 5.86 5.32 -5.22
CA TRP A 144 4.44 5.03 -5.40
C TRP A 144 3.64 5.08 -4.11
N ASP A 145 4.29 5.03 -2.94
CA ASP A 145 3.65 5.12 -1.64
C ASP A 145 4.49 5.90 -0.61
N PRO A 146 4.37 7.24 -0.59
CA PRO A 146 5.05 8.05 0.42
C PRO A 146 4.35 8.02 1.80
N SER A 147 3.22 7.32 1.95
CA SER A 147 2.39 7.41 3.16
C SER A 147 3.12 6.98 4.43
N HIS A 148 4.01 5.98 4.32
CA HIS A 148 4.79 5.48 5.45
C HIS A 148 5.72 6.56 6.03
N ILE A 149 6.55 7.22 5.21
CA ILE A 149 7.50 8.22 5.71
C ILE A 149 6.81 9.50 6.19
N ILE A 150 5.67 9.85 5.59
CA ILE A 150 4.81 10.95 6.03
C ILE A 150 4.27 10.63 7.43
N ALA A 151 3.68 9.45 7.62
CA ALA A 151 3.12 9.03 8.92
C ALA A 151 4.20 8.88 10.00
N VAL A 152 5.37 8.33 9.66
CA VAL A 152 6.52 8.24 10.55
C VAL A 152 6.98 9.63 10.97
N SER A 153 7.15 10.55 10.02
CA SER A 153 7.58 11.92 10.31
C SER A 153 6.59 12.65 11.23
N ALA A 154 5.29 12.48 11.00
CA ALA A 154 4.26 13.04 11.88
C ALA A 154 4.35 12.48 13.30
N LYS A 155 4.44 11.15 13.45
CA LYS A 155 4.61 10.49 14.75
C LYS A 155 5.85 10.93 15.49
N LEU A 156 6.98 11.03 14.80
CA LEU A 156 8.24 11.49 15.38
C LEU A 156 8.25 12.99 15.71
N SER A 157 7.24 13.75 15.25
CA SER A 157 6.97 15.14 15.63
C SER A 157 5.87 15.26 16.70
N GLY A 158 5.37 14.14 17.26
CA GLY A 158 4.33 14.14 18.29
C GLY A 158 2.89 14.22 17.77
N ALA A 159 2.69 14.01 16.46
CA ALA A 159 1.38 14.02 15.81
C ALA A 159 0.97 12.63 15.29
N ASP A 160 -0.15 12.53 14.61
CA ASP A 160 -0.61 11.32 13.94
C ASP A 160 -0.71 11.53 12.42
N ALA A 161 -1.11 10.48 11.69
CA ALA A 161 -1.25 10.54 10.24
C ALA A 161 -2.36 11.49 9.77
N ALA A 162 -3.35 11.81 10.61
CA ALA A 162 -4.40 12.78 10.28
C ALA A 162 -3.89 14.23 10.35
N HIS A 163 -2.90 14.49 11.21
CA HIS A 163 -2.25 15.79 11.39
C HIS A 163 -0.83 15.81 10.82
N TRP A 164 -0.63 15.13 9.68
CA TRP A 164 0.68 14.85 9.12
C TRP A 164 1.53 16.08 8.82
N GLN A 165 0.91 17.24 8.60
CA GLN A 165 1.59 18.50 8.29
C GLN A 165 2.54 18.92 9.42
N GLN A 166 2.30 18.50 10.66
CA GLN A 166 3.21 18.74 11.78
C GLN A 166 4.56 18.01 11.61
N GLY A 167 4.61 16.99 10.75
CA GLY A 167 5.83 16.28 10.34
C GLY A 167 6.60 16.96 9.20
N GLU A 168 6.13 18.06 8.62
CA GLU A 168 6.73 18.66 7.41
C GLU A 168 8.20 19.06 7.59
N ALA A 169 8.53 19.70 8.71
CA ALA A 169 9.92 20.06 9.02
C ALA A 169 10.82 18.82 9.09
N LYS A 170 10.30 17.71 9.63
CA LYS A 170 11.02 16.44 9.74
C LYS A 170 11.24 15.80 8.38
N MET A 171 10.21 15.79 7.51
CA MET A 171 10.36 15.34 6.13
C MET A 171 11.41 16.15 5.36
N LYS A 172 11.37 17.49 5.47
CA LYS A 172 12.39 18.36 4.83
C LYS A 172 13.79 18.07 5.33
N ALA A 173 13.95 17.79 6.63
CA ALA A 173 15.22 17.42 7.22
C ALA A 173 15.73 16.04 6.76
N LEU A 174 14.87 15.16 6.24
CA LEU A 174 15.26 13.86 5.71
C LEU A 174 15.84 13.93 4.29
N ILE A 175 15.45 14.95 3.52
CA ILE A 175 15.84 15.10 2.10
C ILE A 175 17.35 14.88 1.85
N PRO A 176 18.29 15.43 2.65
CA PRO A 176 19.72 15.22 2.42
C PRO A 176 20.15 13.74 2.51
N ASN A 177 19.40 12.90 3.21
CA ASN A 177 19.68 11.48 3.39
C ASN A 177 19.13 10.63 2.24
N ILE A 178 18.12 11.14 1.51
CA ILE A 178 17.50 10.46 0.37
C ILE A 178 18.37 10.65 -0.87
N LYS A 179 18.75 9.53 -1.50
CA LYS A 179 19.48 9.52 -2.77
C LYS A 179 18.59 9.24 -3.96
N SER A 180 17.63 8.33 -3.82
CA SER A 180 16.71 7.96 -4.90
C SER A 180 15.34 7.59 -4.36
N PHE A 181 14.38 7.51 -5.27
CA PHE A 181 13.12 6.84 -5.00
C PHE A 181 13.04 5.64 -5.93
N TYR A 182 12.78 4.47 -5.37
CA TYR A 182 12.63 3.25 -6.17
C TYR A 182 11.20 3.14 -6.70
N THR A 183 11.03 2.52 -7.88
CA THR A 183 9.77 2.52 -8.64
C THR A 183 9.02 1.18 -8.63
N ASP A 184 9.71 0.11 -8.23
CA ASP A 184 9.12 -1.20 -7.94
C ASP A 184 10.04 -2.03 -7.01
N ASP A 185 9.60 -3.25 -6.66
CA ASP A 185 10.34 -4.17 -5.78
C ASP A 185 11.67 -4.64 -6.40
N ALA A 186 11.73 -4.82 -7.72
CA ALA A 186 12.95 -5.27 -8.39
C ALA A 186 14.02 -4.17 -8.37
N ASN A 187 13.61 -2.92 -8.60
CA ASN A 187 14.48 -1.76 -8.48
C ASN A 187 14.95 -1.55 -7.04
N SER A 188 14.07 -1.71 -6.04
CA SER A 188 14.43 -1.71 -4.61
C SER A 188 15.55 -2.73 -4.31
N GLN A 189 15.36 -3.99 -4.73
CA GLN A 189 16.33 -5.06 -4.52
C GLN A 189 17.66 -4.79 -5.24
N GLN A 190 17.60 -4.27 -6.47
CA GLN A 190 18.79 -3.91 -7.24
C GLN A 190 19.61 -2.86 -6.51
N LEU A 191 18.99 -1.78 -6.03
CA LEU A 191 19.69 -0.69 -5.34
C LEU A 191 20.37 -1.14 -4.03
N ILE A 192 19.73 -2.04 -3.28
CA ILE A 192 20.34 -2.66 -2.08
C ILE A 192 21.49 -3.60 -2.46
N SER A 193 21.31 -4.37 -3.53
CA SER A 193 22.29 -5.37 -3.98
C SER A 193 23.58 -4.71 -4.47
N THR A 194 23.46 -3.66 -5.28
CA THR A 194 24.60 -2.86 -5.78
C THR A 194 25.23 -1.99 -4.70
N GLY A 195 24.52 -1.76 -3.60
CA GLY A 195 24.94 -0.82 -2.55
C GLY A 195 24.74 0.64 -2.93
N GLU A 196 23.98 0.92 -3.98
CA GLU A 196 23.71 2.29 -4.41
C GLU A 196 22.91 3.06 -3.34
N THR A 197 21.92 2.41 -2.73
CA THR A 197 21.23 2.88 -1.53
C THR A 197 21.18 1.75 -0.49
N PRO A 198 22.12 1.73 0.46
CA PRO A 198 22.22 0.64 1.43
C PRO A 198 21.17 0.68 2.53
N VAL A 199 20.27 1.67 2.55
CA VAL A 199 19.17 1.83 3.51
C VAL A 199 17.87 2.10 2.76
N GLN A 200 16.79 1.42 3.12
CA GLN A 200 15.43 1.61 2.58
C GLN A 200 14.40 1.52 3.69
#